data_AF-A0A1M5PED7-F1
#
_entry.id   AF-A0A1M5PED7-F1
#
_cell.length_a   1.000
_cell.length_b   1.000
_cell.length_c   1.000
_cell.angle_alpha   90.00
_cell.angle_beta   90.00
_cell.angle_gamma   90.00
#
_symmetry.space_group_name_H-M   'P 1'
#
loop_
_entity.id
_entity.type
_entity.pdbx_description
1 polymer ?
#
loop_
_entity_poly.entity_id
_entity_poly.type
_entity_poly.pdbx_seq_one_letter_code
_entity_poly.pdbx_strand_id
1 'polypeptide(L)' 'MADIPKVGDLVRMITGGPLMIVKTVITTPSGTVMVGCVPVQEPSIPTIDVPLERLTPVH' A
#
# COMPACT_ATOMS: atom_id res chain seq x y z
N MET A 1 -22.48 -1.85 -13.21
CA MET A 1 -22.32 -0.82 -12.16
C MET A 1 -20.91 -0.98 -11.61
N ALA A 2 -20.11 0.07 -11.58
CA ALA A 2 -18.81 0.02 -10.91
C ALA A 2 -19.04 0.19 -9.41
N ASP A 3 -18.56 -0.76 -8.61
CA ASP A 3 -18.68 -0.67 -7.15
C ASP A 3 -17.95 0.57 -6.64
N ILE A 4 -18.60 1.30 -5.73
CA ILE A 4 -18.01 2.47 -5.09
C ILE A 4 -16.89 1.97 -4.16
N PRO A 5 -15.66 2.49 -4.24
CA PRO A 5 -14.56 2.11 -3.36
C PRO A 5 -14.94 2.32 -1.90
N LYS A 6 -14.60 1.36 -1.04
CA LYS A 6 -14.84 1.41 0.40
C LYS A 6 -13.54 1.69 1.14
N VAL A 7 -13.67 2.20 2.37
CA VAL A 7 -12.52 2.38 3.26
C VAL A 7 -11.86 1.03 3.53
N GLY A 8 -10.54 0.96 3.36
CA GLY A 8 -9.76 -0.27 3.44
C GLY A 8 -9.49 -0.95 2.10
N ASP A 9 -10.19 -0.56 1.03
CA ASP A 9 -9.94 -1.12 -0.30
C ASP A 9 -8.55 -0.73 -0.80
N LEU A 10 -7.89 -1.69 -1.43
CA LEU A 10 -6.64 -1.48 -2.15
C LEU A 10 -6.96 -1.06 -3.58
N VAL A 11 -6.52 0.13 -3.97
CA VAL A 11 -6.75 0.70 -5.29
C VAL A 11 -5.41 1.03 -5.94
N ARG A 12 -5.31 0.79 -7.24
CA ARG A 12 -4.16 1.19 -8.05
C ARG A 12 -4.60 2.25 -9.04
N MET A 13 -3.83 3.32 -9.15
CA MET A 13 -4.11 4.32 -10.19
C MET A 13 -3.90 3.71 -11.58
N ILE A 14 -4.84 3.98 -12.49
CA ILE A 14 -4.83 3.44 -13.87
C ILE A 14 -3.53 3.83 -14.62
N THR A 15 -2.93 4.96 -14.26
CA THR A 15 -1.66 5.45 -14.82
C THR A 15 -0.41 4.71 -14.32
N GLY A 16 -0.57 3.53 -13.72
CA GLY A 16 0.56 2.71 -13.25
C GLY A 16 1.16 3.19 -11.92
N GLY A 17 0.45 4.04 -11.18
CA GLY A 17 0.88 4.54 -9.88
C GLY A 17 1.03 3.46 -8.79
N PRO A 18 1.54 3.86 -7.61
CA PRO A 18 1.70 2.96 -6.47
C PRO A 18 0.35 2.38 -6.02
N LEU A 19 0.40 1.26 -5.31
CA LEU A 19 -0.77 0.72 -4.63
C LEU A 19 -1.14 1.66 -3.48
N MET A 20 -2.40 2.05 -3.42
CA MET A 20 -2.93 2.97 -2.43
C MET A 20 -4.04 2.28 -1.64
N ILE A 21 -4.19 2.64 -0.36
CA ILE A 21 -5.34 2.22 0.45
C ILE A 21 -6.32 3.38 0.59
N VAL A 22 -7.60 3.09 0.41
CA VAL A 22 -8.69 4.06 0.62
C VAL A 22 -8.82 4.32 2.11
N LYS A 23 -8.53 5.56 2.54
CA LYS A 23 -8.61 5.98 3.95
C LYS A 23 -9.93 6.67 4.26
N THR A 24 -10.48 7.40 3.29
CA THR A 24 -11.74 8.15 3.45
C THR A 24 -12.56 8.10 2.18
N VAL A 25 -13.88 8.03 2.35
CA VAL A 25 -14.86 8.12 1.26
C VAL A 25 -15.92 9.11 1.72
N ILE A 26 -16.09 10.20 0.97
CA ILE A 26 -17.06 11.26 1.28
C ILE A 26 -18.02 11.36 0.10
N THR A 27 -19.31 11.14 0.37
CA THR A 27 -20.36 11.33 -0.62
C THR A 27 -21.06 12.65 -0.34
N THR A 28 -20.98 13.58 -1.29
CA THR A 28 -21.69 14.86 -1.21
C THR A 28 -23.20 14.68 -1.40
N PRO A 29 -24.05 15.63 -0.96
CA PRO A 29 -25.50 15.57 -1.20
C PRO A 29 -25.89 15.52 -2.68
N SER A 30 -25.03 16.02 -3.58
CA SER A 30 -25.19 15.93 -5.04
C SER A 30 -24.78 14.58 -5.63
N GLY A 31 -24.33 13.63 -4.81
CA GLY A 31 -23.92 12.29 -5.24
C GLY A 31 -22.47 12.19 -5.74
N THR A 32 -21.67 13.26 -5.66
CA THR A 32 -20.24 13.20 -5.97
C THR A 32 -19.50 12.44 -4.87
N VAL A 33 -18.73 11.42 -5.25
CA VAL A 33 -17.90 10.63 -4.34
C VAL A 33 -16.46 11.12 -4.40
N MET A 34 -15.93 11.55 -3.26
CA MET A 34 -14.52 11.90 -3.07
C MET A 34 -13.84 10.77 -2.31
N VAL A 35 -12.72 10.27 -2.85
CA VAL A 35 -11.96 9.17 -2.26
C VAL A 35 -10.57 9.68 -1.88
N GLY A 36 -10.26 9.68 -0.59
CA GLY A 36 -8.94 10.01 -0.08
C GLY A 36 -8.10 8.75 0.10
N CYS A 37 -6.99 8.67 -0.61
CA CYS A 37 -6.10 7.51 -0.64
C CYS A 37 -4.73 7.83 -0.02
N VAL A 38 -4.10 6.84 0.61
CA VAL A 38 -2.71 6.94 1.10
C VAL A 38 -1.87 5.80 0.51
N PRO A 39 -0.57 6.02 0.22
CA PRO A 39 0.27 4.96 -0.32
C PRO A 39 0.37 3.82 0.69
N VAL A 40 0.29 2.59 0.19
CA VAL A 40 0.64 1.41 0.99
C VAL A 40 2.15 1.48 1.18
N GLN A 41 2.59 1.81 2.39
CA GLN A 41 3.99 1.57 2.77
C GLN A 41 4.22 0.07 2.65
N GLU A 42 5.05 -0.34 1.69
CA GLU A 42 5.62 -1.68 1.73
C GLU A 42 6.28 -1.83 3.10
N PRO A 43 6.06 -2.95 3.81
CA PRO A 43 6.84 -3.23 4.99
C PRO A 43 8.30 -3.26 4.54
N SER A 44 9.06 -2.24 4.91
CA SER A 44 10.51 -2.26 4.77
C SER A 44 10.96 -3.40 5.65
N ILE A 45 11.17 -4.58 5.06
CA ILE A 45 11.82 -5.68 5.76
C ILE A 45 13.16 -5.09 6.17
N PRO A 46 13.44 -4.93 7.47
CA PRO A 46 14.78 -4.54 7.86
C PRO A 46 15.69 -5.66 7.38
N THR A 47 16.52 -5.36 6.38
CA THR A 47 17.61 -6.24 6.01
C THR A 47 18.48 -6.36 7.24
N ILE A 48 18.37 -7.48 7.93
CA ILE A 48 19.32 -7.83 8.99
C ILE A 48 20.63 -8.08 8.25
N ASP A 49 21.57 -7.14 8.37
CA ASP A 49 22.94 -7.35 7.92
C ASP A 49 23.52 -8.50 8.76
N VAL A 50 23.56 -9.69 8.17
CA VAL A 50 24.18 -10.85 8.81
C VAL A 50 25.69 -10.64 8.72
N PRO A 51 26.41 -10.45 9.85
CA PRO A 51 27.86 -10.32 9.81
C PRO A 51 28.47 -11.62 9.27
N LEU A 52 29.25 -11.51 8.20
CA LEU A 52 29.97 -12.61 7.55
C LEU A 52 31.03 -13.28 8.45
N GLU A 53 31.24 -12.78 9.67
CA GLU A 53 32.26 -13.24 10.63
C GLU A 53 31.97 -14.63 11.25
N ARG A 54 30.87 -15.30 10.87
CA ARG A 54 30.53 -16.65 11.34
C ARG A 54 30.65 -17.76 10.30
N LEU A 55 31.34 -17.52 9.19
CA LEU A 55 31.78 -18.64 8.34
C LEU A 55 33.02 -19.28 8.98
N THR A 56 32.83 -20.11 10.01
CA THR A 56 33.86 -21.07 10.42
C THR A 56 34.17 -21.96 9.22
N PRO A 57 35.41 -21.98 8.71
CA PRO A 57 35.80 -22.88 7.64
C PRO A 57 35.69 -24.32 8.15
N VAL A 58 34.84 -25.13 7.52
CA VAL A 58 34.85 -26.58 7.73
C VAL A 58 35.93 -27.14 6.80
N HIS A 59 36.98 -27.71 7.38
CA HIS A 59 38.03 -28.46 6.69
C HIS A 59 37.56 -29.85 6.30
#